data_AF-A0A0M9AIR1-F1
#
_entry.id   AF-A0A0M9AIR1-F1
#
_cell.length_a   1.000
_cell.length_b   1.000
_cell.length_c   1.000
_cell.angle_alpha   90.00
_cell.angle_beta   90.00
_cell.angle_gamma   90.00
#
_symmetry.space_group_name_H-M   'P 1'
#
loop_
_entity.id
_entity.type
_entity.pdbx_description
1 polymer ?
#
loop_
_entity_poly.entity_id
_entity_poly.type
_entity_poly.pdbx_seq_one_letter_code
_entity_poly.pdbx_strand_id
1 'polypeptide(L)'
;MRKSSRDARSRRQYLAALGGIGATVLAGCRGESGTQTASPEPTPTATTATGPTRALDRYDVSLNHERRQSPDTDWTAPTTSPTDTSLATDPLIEDLEIPWDLSFAADGTLFLTERVGRVLSFVDGSARTVTEPAAVIDAESSDDGWWVTGGEGGTLGVAAHPTYPDPPVVYVYYTTMTGDDERANRVVAMDVSAEDPAATESVLVDNIPGSKIHNGGRLTFGPEKYLWITTGDAGDGELAADTDSLGGKVLRVTPAGDPAPGNPDVGGDPRVFTYGHRNPQGLAWLPDGTVIASEHGPTGRDELNRLVAGGDYGWPDTREHAEYLDADPEVRRPLANTGNAGGWAPSGSLFYTGDAVPSLRNRLLTGGLKGQKLLVTTLTPAGADLPPGDDAEVYDADWTDDAYTATTHSLLSDELGRIRHIEQGPDGGLYLITSNRDGRAGDGFPRERDDVLVRVTPAE
;
A
#
# COMPACT_ATOMS: atom_id res chain seq x y z
N MET A 1 -17.82 46.22 9.13
CA MET A 1 -19.02 46.31 8.27
C MET A 1 -19.14 45.01 7.49
N ARG A 2 -20.29 44.32 7.64
CA ARG A 2 -20.81 43.15 6.90
C ARG A 2 -19.94 41.88 6.81
N LYS A 3 -20.15 40.99 7.79
CA LYS A 3 -20.01 39.53 7.63
C LYS A 3 -21.20 39.01 6.82
N SER A 4 -20.94 38.11 5.86
CA SER A 4 -21.95 37.33 5.15
C SER A 4 -21.74 35.86 5.48
N SER A 5 -22.55 35.32 6.37
CA SER A 5 -22.67 33.90 6.69
C SER A 5 -23.43 33.19 5.56
N ARG A 6 -22.87 32.12 5.00
CA ARG A 6 -23.62 31.15 4.19
C ARG A 6 -23.82 29.89 5.02
N ASP A 7 -25.09 29.58 5.24
CA ASP A 7 -25.61 28.37 5.88
C ASP A 7 -25.20 27.11 5.10
N ALA A 8 -24.51 26.19 5.77
CA ALA A 8 -24.45 24.78 5.39
C ALA A 8 -25.66 24.05 6.00
N ARG A 9 -26.59 23.61 5.16
CA ARG A 9 -27.74 22.80 5.59
C ARG A 9 -27.33 21.34 5.71
N SER A 10 -27.12 20.88 6.95
CA SER A 10 -27.12 19.45 7.29
C SER A 10 -28.54 18.89 7.11
N ARG A 11 -28.71 17.88 6.25
CA ARG A 11 -29.92 17.04 6.18
C ARG A 11 -29.71 15.80 7.06
N ARG A 12 -30.26 15.80 8.27
CA ARG A 12 -30.56 14.58 9.03
C ARG A 12 -32.06 14.32 8.95
N GLN A 13 -32.44 13.19 8.37
CA GLN A 13 -33.80 12.67 8.41
C GLN A 13 -34.04 12.03 9.78
N TYR A 14 -35.04 12.53 10.51
CA TYR A 14 -35.63 11.84 11.67
C TYR A 14 -36.98 11.27 11.23
N LEU A 15 -37.15 9.95 11.32
CA LEU A 15 -38.45 9.31 11.36
C LEU A 15 -38.73 8.89 12.81
N ALA A 16 -39.69 9.57 13.43
CA ALA A 16 -40.29 9.17 14.70
C ALA A 16 -41.78 8.94 14.51
N ALA A 17 -42.29 7.99 15.28
CA ALA A 17 -43.50 7.22 15.05
C ALA A 17 -44.80 7.84 15.59
N LEU A 18 -45.91 7.27 15.09
CA LEU A 18 -47.16 6.88 15.75
C LEU A 18 -48.06 7.90 16.50
N GLY A 19 -49.34 7.85 16.11
CA GLY A 19 -50.52 8.29 16.87
C GLY A 19 -51.52 9.01 15.95
N GLY A 20 -52.81 8.70 15.83
CA GLY A 20 -53.69 7.71 16.43
C GLY A 20 -55.14 8.07 16.05
N ILE A 21 -55.97 7.04 15.81
CA ILE A 21 -57.43 6.93 16.06
C ILE A 21 -58.39 7.91 15.34
N GLY A 22 -59.37 7.34 14.61
CA GLY A 22 -60.55 8.07 14.15
C GLY A 22 -61.63 7.23 13.42
N ALA A 23 -62.37 6.42 14.18
CA ALA A 23 -63.78 6.00 14.04
C ALA A 23 -64.42 5.56 12.68
N THR A 24 -65.01 4.37 12.78
CA THR A 24 -66.02 3.68 11.97
C THR A 24 -67.27 4.47 11.57
N VAL A 25 -67.75 4.23 10.34
CA VAL A 25 -69.19 4.24 9.99
C VAL A 25 -69.51 3.01 9.13
N LEU A 26 -70.46 2.20 9.60
CA LEU A 26 -71.11 1.10 8.89
C LEU A 26 -72.25 1.64 8.02
N ALA A 27 -72.33 1.22 6.76
CA ALA A 27 -73.59 1.10 6.03
C ALA A 27 -73.44 0.03 4.93
N GLY A 28 -74.19 -1.06 5.04
CA GLY A 28 -74.29 -2.09 4.02
C GLY A 28 -75.39 -1.79 3.01
N CYS A 29 -75.27 -2.37 1.81
CA CYS A 29 -76.37 -2.95 1.04
C CYS A 29 -75.85 -3.98 0.03
N ARG A 30 -76.67 -5.01 -0.17
CA ARG A 30 -76.48 -6.25 -0.94
C ARG A 30 -76.37 -6.03 -2.45
N GLY A 31 -75.75 -6.97 -3.16
CA GLY A 31 -75.97 -7.16 -4.60
C GLY A 31 -75.08 -8.22 -5.27
N GLU A 32 -75.66 -9.40 -5.46
CA GLU A 32 -75.45 -10.36 -6.55
C GLU A 32 -74.11 -11.14 -6.72
N SER A 33 -74.29 -12.46 -6.62
CA SER A 33 -73.36 -13.54 -6.91
C SER A 33 -73.17 -13.74 -8.42
N GLY A 34 -71.95 -13.52 -8.89
CA GLY A 34 -71.45 -14.01 -10.17
C GLY A 34 -70.17 -14.82 -9.95
N THR A 35 -70.24 -16.14 -10.13
CA THR A 35 -69.06 -17.02 -10.17
C THR A 35 -68.26 -16.73 -11.45
N GLN A 36 -67.19 -15.95 -11.32
CA GLN A 36 -66.10 -15.89 -12.30
C GLN A 36 -64.98 -16.82 -11.84
N THR A 37 -64.72 -17.85 -12.62
CA THR A 37 -63.58 -18.75 -12.48
C THR A 37 -62.32 -17.95 -12.83
N ALA A 38 -61.57 -17.53 -11.82
CA ALA A 38 -60.26 -16.92 -12.02
C ALA A 38 -59.25 -18.01 -12.43
N SER A 39 -58.66 -17.85 -13.61
CA SER A 39 -57.42 -18.57 -13.97
C SER A 39 -56.30 -18.17 -13.00
N PRO A 40 -55.44 -19.10 -12.55
CA PRO A 40 -54.32 -18.73 -11.70
C PRO A 40 -53.36 -17.83 -12.47
N GLU A 41 -53.10 -16.63 -11.95
CA GLU A 41 -51.96 -15.82 -12.36
C GLU A 41 -50.67 -16.64 -12.17
N PRO A 42 -49.72 -16.59 -13.11
CA PRO A 42 -48.42 -17.20 -12.88
C PRO A 42 -47.76 -16.51 -11.70
N THR A 43 -47.50 -17.27 -10.63
CA THR A 43 -46.63 -16.84 -9.55
C THR A 43 -45.30 -16.39 -10.17
N PRO A 44 -44.83 -15.15 -9.95
CA PRO A 44 -43.50 -14.79 -10.40
C PRO A 44 -42.53 -15.72 -9.70
N THR A 45 -41.85 -16.57 -10.48
CA THR A 45 -40.69 -17.31 -10.02
C THR A 45 -39.77 -16.30 -9.37
N ALA A 46 -39.56 -16.43 -8.06
CA ALA A 46 -38.52 -15.68 -7.39
C ALA A 46 -37.21 -16.07 -8.07
N THR A 47 -36.74 -15.24 -9.00
CA THR A 47 -35.34 -15.25 -9.42
C THR A 47 -34.57 -15.03 -8.15
N THR A 48 -34.00 -16.11 -7.61
CA THR A 48 -32.95 -15.99 -6.61
C THR A 48 -31.88 -15.20 -7.32
N ALA A 49 -31.73 -13.92 -6.98
CA ALA A 49 -30.58 -13.16 -7.40
C ALA A 49 -29.39 -13.91 -6.81
N THR A 50 -28.71 -14.73 -7.61
CA THR A 50 -27.38 -15.19 -7.30
C THR A 50 -26.60 -13.94 -6.95
N GLY A 51 -26.10 -13.88 -5.72
CA GLY A 51 -25.24 -12.79 -5.30
C GLY A 51 -24.11 -12.61 -6.33
N PRO A 52 -23.51 -11.41 -6.37
CA PRO A 52 -22.46 -11.12 -7.33
C PRO A 52 -21.35 -12.18 -7.22
N THR A 53 -21.02 -12.80 -8.35
CA THR A 53 -19.97 -13.83 -8.40
C THR A 53 -18.63 -13.19 -8.07
N ARG A 54 -17.89 -13.74 -7.12
CA ARG A 54 -16.59 -13.20 -6.68
C ARG A 54 -15.54 -13.32 -7.79
N ALA A 55 -14.51 -12.48 -7.76
CA ALA A 55 -13.45 -12.43 -8.77
C ALA A 55 -12.79 -13.80 -8.98
N LEU A 56 -12.42 -14.49 -7.88
CA LEU A 56 -11.76 -15.79 -7.98
C LEU A 56 -12.71 -16.95 -8.29
N ASP A 57 -14.04 -16.73 -8.24
CA ASP A 57 -15.01 -17.69 -8.77
C ASP A 57 -15.16 -17.56 -10.31
N ARG A 58 -14.74 -16.41 -10.88
CA ARG A 58 -14.83 -16.13 -12.34
C ARG A 58 -13.56 -16.43 -13.08
N TYR A 59 -12.40 -16.16 -12.47
CA TYR A 59 -11.11 -16.19 -13.13
C TYR A 59 -10.14 -17.12 -12.43
N ASP A 60 -9.38 -17.87 -13.23
CA ASP A 60 -8.17 -18.55 -12.76
C ASP A 60 -7.05 -17.51 -12.67
N VAL A 61 -6.61 -17.23 -11.45
CA VAL A 61 -5.50 -16.30 -11.15
C VAL A 61 -4.17 -17.02 -10.97
N SER A 62 -4.10 -18.33 -11.25
CA SER A 62 -2.85 -19.07 -11.14
C SER A 62 -1.80 -18.55 -12.11
N LEU A 63 -0.54 -18.58 -11.69
CA LEU A 63 0.59 -18.09 -12.45
C LEU A 63 1.69 -19.15 -12.52
N ASN A 64 2.42 -19.15 -13.63
CA ASN A 64 3.72 -19.80 -13.63
C ASN A 64 4.68 -18.97 -12.75
N HIS A 65 5.16 -19.58 -11.67
CA HIS A 65 6.06 -18.99 -10.68
C HIS A 65 7.54 -19.00 -11.09
N GLU A 66 7.84 -19.38 -12.32
CA GLU A 66 9.15 -19.13 -12.91
C GLU A 66 9.39 -17.63 -13.13
N ARG A 67 10.60 -17.18 -12.79
CA ARG A 67 11.05 -15.82 -13.11
C ARG A 67 11.09 -15.64 -14.62
N ARG A 68 10.58 -14.50 -15.13
CA ARG A 68 10.70 -14.16 -16.56
C ARG A 68 12.16 -14.03 -17.01
N GLN A 69 13.03 -13.59 -16.11
CA GLN A 69 14.45 -13.46 -16.34
C GLN A 69 15.18 -14.16 -15.19
N SER A 70 16.23 -14.91 -15.52
CA SER A 70 17.13 -15.44 -14.50
C SER A 70 17.66 -14.28 -13.65
N PRO A 71 17.91 -14.49 -12.35
CA PRO A 71 18.62 -13.54 -11.52
C PRO A 71 19.86 -13.03 -12.24
N ASP A 72 19.94 -11.72 -12.41
CA ASP A 72 21.18 -11.11 -12.88
C ASP A 72 22.11 -11.05 -11.68
N THR A 73 23.03 -12.01 -11.59
CA THR A 73 24.06 -12.05 -10.54
C THR A 73 25.28 -11.20 -10.89
N ASP A 74 25.33 -10.66 -12.11
CA ASP A 74 26.44 -9.88 -12.64
C ASP A 74 26.15 -8.37 -12.59
N TRP A 75 25.02 -7.97 -12.01
CA TRP A 75 24.71 -6.55 -11.80
C TRP A 75 25.76 -5.89 -10.91
N THR A 76 26.11 -4.65 -11.22
CA THR A 76 27.12 -3.90 -10.46
C THR A 76 26.50 -2.66 -9.84
N ALA A 77 26.87 -2.40 -8.58
CA ALA A 77 26.59 -1.15 -7.90
C ALA A 77 27.29 0.03 -8.63
N PRO A 78 26.59 1.14 -8.90
CA PRO A 78 27.22 2.29 -9.52
C PRO A 78 28.22 2.97 -8.57
N THR A 79 29.36 3.40 -9.11
CA THR A 79 30.40 4.15 -8.38
C THR A 79 30.31 5.67 -8.59
N THR A 80 29.31 6.14 -9.34
CA THR A 80 29.07 7.58 -9.60
C THR A 80 28.19 8.20 -8.54
N SER A 81 28.04 9.53 -8.51
CA SER A 81 27.02 10.16 -7.67
C SER A 81 25.67 10.17 -8.38
N PRO A 82 24.54 9.89 -7.70
CA PRO A 82 23.22 10.10 -8.29
C PRO A 82 22.89 11.60 -8.39
N THR A 83 23.61 12.46 -7.67
CA THR A 83 23.44 13.93 -7.64
C THR A 83 24.12 14.65 -8.80
N ASP A 84 24.90 13.92 -9.63
CA ASP A 84 25.55 14.46 -10.83
C ASP A 84 24.54 14.88 -11.93
N THR A 85 23.28 14.47 -11.79
CA THR A 85 22.19 14.82 -12.72
C THR A 85 21.03 15.42 -11.94
N SER A 86 20.72 16.68 -12.22
CA SER A 86 19.51 17.32 -11.71
C SER A 86 18.26 16.64 -12.27
N LEU A 87 17.21 16.57 -11.47
CA LEU A 87 15.93 15.99 -11.85
C LEU A 87 14.90 17.09 -12.12
N ALA A 88 13.96 16.81 -13.02
CA ALA A 88 12.74 17.58 -13.23
C ALA A 88 11.52 16.69 -12.95
N THR A 89 10.40 17.32 -12.57
CA THR A 89 9.15 16.64 -12.25
C THR A 89 7.99 17.22 -13.04
N ASP A 90 7.34 16.40 -13.85
CA ASP A 90 6.21 16.78 -14.68
C ASP A 90 4.91 16.24 -14.06
N PRO A 91 3.98 17.10 -13.58
CA PRO A 91 2.72 16.64 -13.03
C PRO A 91 1.84 16.01 -14.11
N LEU A 92 1.32 14.82 -13.80
CA LEU A 92 0.40 14.04 -14.64
C LEU A 92 -1.03 14.08 -14.08
N ILE A 93 -1.15 14.08 -12.75
CA ILE A 93 -2.42 14.25 -12.03
C ILE A 93 -2.15 15.19 -10.86
N GLU A 94 -3.09 16.09 -10.61
CA GLU A 94 -3.13 16.99 -9.46
C GLU A 94 -4.41 16.74 -8.66
N ASP A 95 -4.48 17.28 -7.44
CA ASP A 95 -5.65 17.18 -6.54
C ASP A 95 -6.03 15.75 -6.13
N LEU A 96 -5.06 14.84 -6.03
CA LEU A 96 -5.28 13.52 -5.45
C LEU A 96 -5.53 13.63 -3.93
N GLU A 97 -6.37 12.74 -3.42
CA GLU A 97 -6.74 12.62 -2.01
C GLU A 97 -5.92 11.53 -1.32
N ILE A 98 -4.71 11.90 -0.89
CA ILE A 98 -3.79 11.01 -0.16
C ILE A 98 -3.51 9.73 -0.96
N PRO A 99 -2.92 9.83 -2.18
CA PRO A 99 -2.57 8.67 -2.97
C PRO A 99 -1.55 7.81 -2.19
N TRP A 100 -1.68 6.48 -2.24
CA TRP A 100 -0.95 5.57 -1.34
C TRP A 100 -0.03 4.58 -2.04
N ASP A 101 -0.52 3.89 -3.08
CA ASP A 101 0.24 2.91 -3.87
C ASP A 101 0.11 3.15 -5.37
N LEU A 102 1.03 2.54 -6.13
CA LEU A 102 1.10 2.56 -7.60
C LEU A 102 1.37 1.13 -8.08
N SER A 103 0.76 0.73 -9.19
CA SER A 103 1.06 -0.55 -9.83
C SER A 103 0.80 -0.48 -11.33
N PHE A 104 1.84 -0.62 -12.14
CA PHE A 104 1.66 -0.79 -13.58
C PHE A 104 1.26 -2.21 -13.93
N ALA A 105 0.23 -2.33 -14.76
CA ALA A 105 -0.14 -3.55 -15.43
C ALA A 105 0.69 -3.76 -16.71
N ALA A 106 0.64 -4.99 -17.24
CA ALA A 106 1.41 -5.36 -18.44
C ALA A 106 0.96 -4.62 -19.71
N ASP A 107 -0.28 -4.14 -19.77
CA ASP A 107 -0.79 -3.32 -20.88
C ASP A 107 -0.47 -1.82 -20.74
N GLY A 108 0.23 -1.43 -19.67
CA GLY A 108 0.59 -0.04 -19.38
C GLY A 108 -0.44 0.73 -18.57
N THR A 109 -1.56 0.11 -18.19
CA THR A 109 -2.50 0.71 -17.23
C THR A 109 -1.80 0.93 -15.90
N LEU A 110 -1.78 2.17 -15.40
CA LEU A 110 -1.33 2.46 -14.04
C LEU A 110 -2.53 2.40 -13.10
N PHE A 111 -2.47 1.54 -12.09
CA PHE A 111 -3.38 1.58 -10.96
C PHE A 111 -2.77 2.37 -9.82
N LEU A 112 -3.60 3.14 -9.13
CA LEU A 112 -3.22 3.84 -7.91
C LEU A 112 -4.37 3.80 -6.91
N THR A 113 -4.04 3.91 -5.63
CA THR A 113 -5.02 3.99 -4.55
C THR A 113 -5.02 5.37 -3.94
N GLU A 114 -6.19 5.81 -3.51
CA GLU A 114 -6.35 6.95 -2.63
C GLU A 114 -6.89 6.46 -1.30
N ARG A 115 -6.24 6.89 -0.21
CA ARG A 115 -6.49 6.34 1.13
C ARG A 115 -7.95 6.48 1.56
N VAL A 116 -8.66 7.48 1.01
CA VAL A 116 -10.08 7.80 1.24
C VAL A 116 -11.08 6.77 0.70
N GLY A 117 -10.62 5.62 0.18
CA GLY A 117 -11.52 4.52 -0.17
C GLY A 117 -11.60 4.21 -1.67
N ARG A 118 -10.64 4.67 -2.48
CA ARG A 118 -10.72 4.58 -3.95
C ARG A 118 -9.53 3.84 -4.56
N VAL A 119 -9.81 3.08 -5.62
CA VAL A 119 -8.80 2.58 -6.56
C VAL A 119 -9.07 3.24 -7.90
N LEU A 120 -8.02 3.79 -8.51
CA LEU A 120 -8.07 4.51 -9.77
C LEU A 120 -7.24 3.77 -10.81
N SER A 121 -7.62 3.92 -12.07
CA SER A 121 -6.78 3.62 -13.23
C SER A 121 -6.41 4.91 -13.93
N PHE A 122 -5.17 5.04 -14.35
CA PHE A 122 -4.65 6.11 -15.19
C PHE A 122 -4.14 5.54 -16.52
N VAL A 123 -4.77 5.96 -17.61
CA VAL A 123 -4.47 5.52 -18.99
C VAL A 123 -4.60 6.74 -19.91
N ASP A 124 -3.67 6.91 -20.85
CA ASP A 124 -3.71 7.96 -21.86
C ASP A 124 -3.96 9.37 -21.30
N GLY A 125 -3.34 9.70 -20.16
CA GLY A 125 -3.45 11.00 -19.52
C GLY A 125 -4.75 11.24 -18.74
N SER A 126 -5.59 10.22 -18.56
CA SER A 126 -6.87 10.34 -17.85
C SER A 126 -6.96 9.35 -16.69
N ALA A 127 -7.33 9.86 -15.50
CA ALA A 127 -7.62 9.05 -14.33
C ALA A 127 -9.13 8.81 -14.17
N ARG A 128 -9.52 7.63 -13.71
CA ARG A 128 -10.89 7.32 -13.28
C ARG A 128 -10.89 6.36 -12.10
N THR A 129 -11.85 6.52 -11.19
CA THR A 129 -12.14 5.50 -10.17
C THR A 129 -12.62 4.22 -10.85
N VAL A 130 -12.03 3.08 -10.50
CA VAL A 130 -12.40 1.76 -11.00
C VAL A 130 -13.12 0.91 -9.96
N THR A 131 -12.86 1.13 -8.67
CA THR A 131 -13.60 0.48 -7.58
C THR A 131 -13.46 1.28 -6.28
N GLU A 132 -14.42 1.09 -5.39
CA GLU A 132 -14.46 1.63 -4.03
C GLU A 132 -14.75 0.46 -3.08
N PRO A 133 -13.75 -0.10 -2.38
CA PRO A 133 -13.97 -1.26 -1.51
C PRO A 133 -15.03 -0.99 -0.44
N ALA A 134 -16.13 -1.75 -0.45
CA ALA A 134 -17.32 -1.42 0.32
C ALA A 134 -17.12 -1.41 1.85
N ALA A 135 -16.12 -2.16 2.35
CA ALA A 135 -15.85 -2.29 3.78
C ALA A 135 -14.66 -1.45 4.26
N VAL A 136 -14.12 -0.56 3.41
CA VAL A 136 -13.03 0.33 3.79
C VAL A 136 -13.49 1.35 4.84
N ILE A 137 -12.58 1.70 5.74
CA ILE A 137 -12.81 2.77 6.71
C ILE A 137 -12.83 4.14 6.01
N ASP A 138 -13.52 5.09 6.62
CA ASP A 138 -13.37 6.50 6.27
C ASP A 138 -11.98 7.00 6.74
N ALA A 139 -11.17 7.41 5.78
CA ALA A 139 -9.84 7.97 5.98
C ALA A 139 -9.70 9.38 5.39
N GLU A 140 -10.81 10.11 5.28
CA GLU A 140 -10.82 11.51 4.84
C GLU A 140 -9.91 12.39 5.72
N SER A 141 -9.22 13.33 5.06
CA SER A 141 -8.50 14.40 5.73
C SER A 141 -9.50 15.32 6.43
N SER A 142 -9.29 15.61 7.71
CA SER A 142 -10.11 16.58 8.44
C SER A 142 -9.57 18.01 8.25
N ASP A 143 -10.45 18.97 7.96
CA ASP A 143 -10.13 20.41 7.87
C ASP A 143 -9.60 21.01 9.20
N ASP A 144 -9.87 20.36 10.35
CA ASP A 144 -9.67 20.89 11.70
C ASP A 144 -8.40 20.38 12.45
N GLY A 145 -7.43 19.79 11.74
CA GLY A 145 -6.08 19.50 12.29
C GLY A 145 -5.65 18.03 12.31
N TRP A 146 -4.52 17.78 12.98
CA TRP A 146 -3.54 16.67 12.86
C TRP A 146 -4.04 15.20 13.02
N TRP A 147 -5.35 14.96 13.00
CA TRP A 147 -5.92 13.62 13.09
C TRP A 147 -6.95 13.37 11.98
N VAL A 148 -6.47 12.82 10.88
CA VAL A 148 -7.30 12.14 9.86
C VAL A 148 -8.17 11.10 10.58
N THR A 149 -9.47 11.06 10.29
CA THR A 149 -10.46 10.18 10.96
C THR A 149 -10.02 8.70 10.95
N GLY A 150 -9.38 8.27 9.85
CA GLY A 150 -8.86 6.91 9.66
C GLY A 150 -7.44 6.66 10.21
N GLY A 151 -6.75 7.68 10.72
CA GLY A 151 -5.33 7.58 11.09
C GLY A 151 -4.45 7.25 9.88
N GLU A 152 -3.69 6.17 9.95
CA GLU A 152 -2.85 5.63 8.86
C GLU A 152 -3.55 4.54 8.04
N GLY A 153 -4.75 4.12 8.41
CA GLY A 153 -5.53 3.13 7.67
C GLY A 153 -6.32 3.75 6.51
N GLY A 154 -6.95 2.90 5.70
CA GLY A 154 -7.76 3.27 4.53
C GLY A 154 -7.56 2.28 3.38
N THR A 155 -7.72 2.71 2.12
CA THR A 155 -7.25 1.94 0.96
C THR A 155 -5.75 2.14 0.81
N LEU A 156 -4.96 1.09 1.01
CA LEU A 156 -3.49 1.16 1.06
C LEU A 156 -2.89 0.56 -0.22
N GLY A 157 -2.30 -0.64 -0.14
CA GLY A 157 -1.59 -1.26 -1.24
C GLY A 157 -2.46 -1.65 -2.43
N VAL A 158 -1.87 -1.62 -3.63
CA VAL A 158 -2.51 -2.10 -4.87
C VAL A 158 -1.53 -2.88 -5.72
N ALA A 159 -1.99 -3.98 -6.32
CA ALA A 159 -1.21 -4.68 -7.33
C ALA A 159 -2.12 -5.13 -8.47
N ALA A 160 -1.75 -4.84 -9.72
CA ALA A 160 -2.40 -5.43 -10.88
C ALA A 160 -2.02 -6.91 -11.00
N HIS A 161 -2.92 -7.75 -11.51
CA HIS A 161 -2.54 -9.12 -11.88
C HIS A 161 -1.35 -9.09 -12.87
N PRO A 162 -0.31 -9.93 -12.74
CA PRO A 162 0.88 -9.89 -13.62
C PRO A 162 0.61 -10.15 -15.12
N THR A 163 -0.59 -10.62 -15.46
CA THR A 163 -1.09 -10.84 -16.83
C THR A 163 -2.31 -9.97 -17.17
N TYR A 164 -2.67 -9.00 -16.32
CA TYR A 164 -3.71 -8.02 -16.61
C TYR A 164 -3.50 -7.43 -18.03
N PRO A 165 -4.57 -7.29 -18.84
CA PRO A 165 -5.98 -7.31 -18.47
C PRO A 165 -6.67 -8.68 -18.46
N ASP A 166 -5.93 -9.78 -18.66
CA ASP A 166 -6.50 -11.13 -18.65
C ASP A 166 -5.81 -12.03 -17.60
N PRO A 167 -6.41 -12.22 -16.41
CA PRO A 167 -7.72 -11.70 -16.00
C PRO A 167 -7.71 -10.21 -15.60
N PRO A 168 -8.87 -9.53 -15.60
CA PRO A 168 -9.01 -8.12 -15.22
C PRO A 168 -9.06 -7.94 -13.70
N VAL A 169 -8.12 -8.57 -13.00
CA VAL A 169 -8.08 -8.63 -11.54
C VAL A 169 -7.06 -7.63 -10.99
N VAL A 170 -7.49 -6.89 -9.97
CA VAL A 170 -6.65 -6.03 -9.14
C VAL A 170 -6.73 -6.48 -7.70
N TYR A 171 -5.58 -6.50 -7.02
CA TYR A 171 -5.42 -6.82 -5.62
C TYR A 171 -5.36 -5.53 -4.80
N VAL A 172 -6.06 -5.49 -3.67
CA VAL A 172 -6.16 -4.29 -2.83
C VAL A 172 -5.96 -4.67 -1.37
N TYR A 173 -5.09 -3.95 -0.68
CA TYR A 173 -4.95 -3.98 0.78
C TYR A 173 -5.74 -2.82 1.38
N TYR A 174 -6.64 -3.08 2.32
CA TYR A 174 -7.36 -2.00 2.99
C TYR A 174 -7.71 -2.30 4.45
N THR A 175 -7.88 -1.23 5.22
CA THR A 175 -8.31 -1.27 6.62
C THR A 175 -9.83 -1.24 6.71
N THR A 176 -10.41 -2.05 7.58
CA THR A 176 -11.85 -2.19 7.83
C THR A 176 -12.18 -1.99 9.31
N MET A 177 -13.46 -1.74 9.63
CA MET A 177 -13.99 -1.82 11.00
C MET A 177 -14.45 -3.24 11.30
N THR A 178 -13.98 -3.83 12.39
CA THR A 178 -14.45 -5.14 12.89
C THR A 178 -15.40 -5.04 14.08
N GLY A 179 -15.49 -3.85 14.67
CA GLY A 179 -16.34 -3.53 15.81
C GLY A 179 -16.37 -2.01 16.04
N ASP A 180 -16.86 -1.60 17.21
CA ASP A 180 -16.78 -0.20 17.62
C ASP A 180 -15.31 0.17 17.91
N ASP A 181 -14.74 1.08 17.12
CA ASP A 181 -13.32 1.51 17.19
C ASP A 181 -12.25 0.42 16.96
N GLU A 182 -12.63 -0.83 16.70
CA GLU A 182 -11.73 -1.93 16.35
C GLU A 182 -11.47 -1.99 14.84
N ARG A 183 -10.20 -2.20 14.49
CA ARG A 183 -9.72 -2.22 13.10
C ARG A 183 -9.03 -3.53 12.77
N ALA A 184 -9.21 -3.97 11.54
CA ALA A 184 -8.37 -5.01 10.94
C ALA A 184 -7.99 -4.58 9.53
N ASN A 185 -6.96 -5.21 8.99
CA ASN A 185 -6.58 -5.09 7.60
C ASN A 185 -6.92 -6.38 6.85
N ARG A 186 -7.14 -6.26 5.55
CA ARG A 186 -7.34 -7.41 4.66
C ARG A 186 -6.78 -7.15 3.27
N VAL A 187 -6.44 -8.23 2.58
CA VAL A 187 -6.05 -8.25 1.17
C VAL A 187 -7.13 -8.98 0.38
N VAL A 188 -7.58 -8.35 -0.70
CA VAL A 188 -8.66 -8.86 -1.54
C VAL A 188 -8.30 -8.78 -3.01
N ALA A 189 -8.96 -9.61 -3.83
CA ALA A 189 -8.97 -9.52 -5.28
C ALA A 189 -10.34 -9.05 -5.80
N MET A 190 -10.34 -8.16 -6.79
CA MET A 190 -11.55 -7.62 -7.42
C MET A 190 -11.45 -7.68 -8.95
N ASP A 191 -12.57 -8.01 -9.59
CA ASP A 191 -12.76 -7.91 -11.05
C ASP A 191 -13.14 -6.47 -11.41
N VAL A 192 -12.16 -5.68 -11.87
CA VAL A 192 -12.36 -4.26 -12.20
C VAL A 192 -13.06 -4.03 -13.55
N SER A 193 -13.41 -5.10 -14.27
CA SER A 193 -14.22 -5.06 -15.49
C SER A 193 -15.71 -5.30 -15.24
N ALA A 194 -16.09 -5.73 -14.04
CA ALA A 194 -17.48 -5.95 -13.66
C ALA A 194 -18.29 -4.65 -13.62
N GLU A 195 -19.62 -4.77 -13.71
CA GLU A 195 -20.53 -3.62 -13.55
C GLU A 195 -20.45 -3.00 -12.14
N ASP A 196 -20.26 -3.84 -11.13
CA ASP A 196 -20.00 -3.47 -9.74
C ASP A 196 -18.75 -4.23 -9.23
N PRO A 197 -17.54 -3.67 -9.43
CA PRO A 197 -16.29 -4.31 -9.01
C PRO A 197 -16.20 -4.56 -7.50
N ALA A 198 -16.72 -3.67 -6.66
CA ALA A 198 -16.69 -3.81 -5.21
C ALA A 198 -17.46 -5.06 -4.74
N ALA A 199 -18.51 -5.41 -5.47
CA ALA A 199 -19.31 -6.60 -5.18
C ALA A 199 -18.65 -7.93 -5.62
N THR A 200 -17.51 -7.87 -6.33
CA THR A 200 -16.75 -9.05 -6.76
C THR A 200 -15.64 -9.46 -5.78
N GLU A 201 -15.57 -8.83 -4.60
CA GLU A 201 -14.50 -9.06 -3.63
C GLU A 201 -14.29 -10.55 -3.29
N SER A 202 -13.05 -11.01 -3.48
CA SER A 202 -12.54 -12.29 -2.96
C SER A 202 -11.48 -12.02 -1.91
N VAL A 203 -11.75 -12.39 -0.66
CA VAL A 203 -10.80 -12.19 0.44
C VAL A 203 -9.68 -13.23 0.36
N LEU A 204 -8.42 -12.77 0.39
CA LEU A 204 -7.22 -13.60 0.27
C LEU A 204 -6.53 -13.79 1.62
N VAL A 205 -6.32 -12.67 2.32
CA VAL A 205 -5.76 -12.65 3.67
C VAL A 205 -6.63 -11.73 4.50
N ASP A 206 -7.20 -12.26 5.57
CA ASP A 206 -8.14 -11.56 6.44
C ASP A 206 -7.60 -11.48 7.87
N ASN A 207 -8.23 -10.67 8.70
CA ASN A 207 -7.91 -10.51 10.12
C ASN A 207 -6.42 -10.20 10.38
N ILE A 208 -5.77 -9.48 9.45
CA ILE A 208 -4.47 -8.90 9.74
C ILE A 208 -4.70 -7.81 10.81
N PRO A 209 -3.95 -7.80 11.93
CA PRO A 209 -4.09 -6.77 12.95
C PRO A 209 -4.05 -5.36 12.33
N GLY A 210 -4.95 -4.49 12.78
CA GLY A 210 -5.06 -3.12 12.27
C GLY A 210 -5.31 -2.12 13.39
N SER A 211 -4.92 -0.87 13.16
CA SER A 211 -5.02 0.20 14.15
C SER A 211 -5.06 1.57 13.47
N LYS A 212 -5.08 2.64 14.26
CA LYS A 212 -4.91 4.01 13.75
C LYS A 212 -3.48 4.27 13.26
N ILE A 213 -2.52 3.42 13.64
CA ILE A 213 -1.11 3.49 13.24
C ILE A 213 -0.61 2.10 12.89
N HIS A 214 0.49 2.04 12.14
CA HIS A 214 1.26 0.82 11.87
C HIS A 214 0.45 -0.29 11.19
N ASN A 215 -0.19 0.05 10.08
CA ASN A 215 -0.95 -0.93 9.29
C ASN A 215 -0.09 -1.64 8.22
N GLY A 216 1.19 -1.30 8.07
CA GLY A 216 2.01 -1.74 6.94
C GLY A 216 1.35 -1.34 5.62
N GLY A 217 1.03 -2.31 4.78
CA GLY A 217 0.05 -2.17 3.70
C GLY A 217 0.62 -2.16 2.28
N ARG A 218 1.95 -2.22 2.10
CA ARG A 218 2.55 -2.39 0.76
C ARG A 218 2.17 -3.76 0.20
N LEU A 219 1.76 -3.76 -1.07
CA LEU A 219 1.30 -4.93 -1.79
C LEU A 219 1.96 -4.96 -3.17
N THR A 220 2.71 -6.01 -3.50
CA THR A 220 3.38 -6.08 -4.81
C THR A 220 3.71 -7.51 -5.21
N PHE A 221 3.80 -7.76 -6.52
CA PHE A 221 4.24 -9.05 -7.05
C PHE A 221 5.76 -9.10 -7.16
N GLY A 222 6.38 -10.11 -6.54
CA GLY A 222 7.81 -10.34 -6.70
C GLY A 222 8.18 -10.95 -8.06
N PRO A 223 9.48 -11.18 -8.35
CA PRO A 223 9.95 -11.74 -9.62
C PRO A 223 9.38 -13.11 -9.99
N GLU A 224 9.04 -13.92 -8.99
CA GLU A 224 8.38 -15.24 -9.12
C GLU A 224 6.85 -15.15 -9.10
N LYS A 225 6.30 -13.93 -9.17
CA LYS A 225 4.86 -13.64 -9.24
C LYS A 225 4.05 -14.17 -8.05
N TYR A 226 4.70 -14.37 -6.90
CA TYR A 226 4.01 -14.41 -5.63
C TYR A 226 3.64 -13.00 -5.19
N LEU A 227 2.52 -12.88 -4.48
CA LEU A 227 2.06 -11.63 -3.90
C LEU A 227 2.72 -11.45 -2.53
N TRP A 228 3.42 -10.33 -2.36
CA TRP A 228 4.10 -9.97 -1.13
C TRP A 228 3.34 -8.87 -0.42
N ILE A 229 3.20 -9.01 0.89
CA ILE A 229 2.36 -8.16 1.73
C ILE A 229 3.16 -7.75 2.95
N THR A 230 3.27 -6.44 3.19
CA THR A 230 3.81 -5.91 4.45
C THR A 230 2.69 -5.66 5.44
N THR A 231 2.90 -6.01 6.71
CA THR A 231 1.95 -5.75 7.80
C THR A 231 2.70 -5.09 8.95
N GLY A 232 2.10 -4.07 9.56
CA GLY A 232 2.65 -3.46 10.76
C GLY A 232 2.15 -4.13 12.03
N ASP A 233 2.72 -3.77 13.16
CA ASP A 233 2.42 -4.32 14.48
C ASP A 233 1.09 -3.81 15.08
N ALA A 234 0.35 -2.94 14.36
CA ALA A 234 -0.87 -2.29 14.83
C ALA A 234 -0.71 -1.50 16.15
N GLY A 235 0.51 -1.13 16.52
CA GLY A 235 0.86 -0.49 17.78
C GLY A 235 1.10 -1.46 18.95
N ASP A 236 1.05 -2.77 18.70
CA ASP A 236 1.35 -3.83 19.67
C ASP A 236 2.57 -4.63 19.22
N GLY A 237 3.75 -4.22 19.70
CA GLY A 237 5.04 -4.77 19.26
C GLY A 237 5.19 -6.27 19.50
N GLU A 238 4.53 -6.84 20.52
CA GLU A 238 4.60 -8.28 20.82
C GLU A 238 4.06 -9.13 19.66
N LEU A 239 3.11 -8.58 18.89
CA LEU A 239 2.57 -9.26 17.70
C LEU A 239 3.64 -9.49 16.63
N ALA A 240 4.68 -8.66 16.57
CA ALA A 240 5.73 -8.77 15.56
C ALA A 240 6.60 -10.02 15.78
N ALA A 241 6.92 -10.34 17.03
CA ALA A 241 7.65 -11.55 17.40
C ALA A 241 6.78 -12.82 17.38
N ASP A 242 5.47 -12.69 17.63
CA ASP A 242 4.53 -13.81 17.57
C ASP A 242 4.30 -14.29 16.13
N THR A 243 4.81 -15.48 15.80
CA THR A 243 4.69 -16.09 14.47
C THR A 243 3.28 -16.62 14.16
N ASP A 244 2.41 -16.80 15.15
CA ASP A 244 1.00 -17.15 14.93
C ASP A 244 0.16 -15.93 14.51
N SER A 245 0.66 -14.71 14.76
CA SER A 245 0.05 -13.45 14.35
C SER A 245 0.45 -13.02 12.94
N LEU A 246 -0.44 -12.31 12.25
CA LEU A 246 -0.14 -11.63 10.98
C LEU A 246 0.33 -10.19 11.18
N GLY A 247 0.44 -9.68 12.40
CA GLY A 247 0.94 -8.33 12.70
C GLY A 247 2.46 -8.27 12.69
N GLY A 248 3.05 -7.21 12.12
CA GLY A 248 4.51 -7.02 12.11
C GLY A 248 5.27 -8.05 11.29
N LYS A 249 4.76 -8.36 10.08
CA LYS A 249 5.28 -9.42 9.20
C LYS A 249 5.56 -8.90 7.79
N VAL A 250 6.36 -9.66 7.05
CA VAL A 250 6.26 -9.72 5.59
C VAL A 250 5.69 -11.09 5.23
N LEU A 251 4.56 -11.10 4.53
CA LEU A 251 3.89 -12.31 4.06
C LEU A 251 4.22 -12.54 2.58
N ARG A 252 4.22 -13.82 2.18
CA ARG A 252 4.34 -14.23 0.78
C ARG A 252 3.29 -15.29 0.46
N VAL A 253 2.39 -14.95 -0.46
CA VAL A 253 1.24 -15.79 -0.82
C VAL A 253 1.15 -16.00 -2.34
N THR A 254 0.40 -17.01 -2.74
CA THR A 254 -0.03 -17.19 -4.13
C THR A 254 -1.03 -16.09 -4.51
N PRO A 255 -1.30 -15.86 -5.81
CA PRO A 255 -2.37 -14.97 -6.25
C PRO A 255 -3.75 -15.32 -5.65
N ALA A 256 -3.97 -16.57 -5.23
CA ALA A 256 -5.20 -17.01 -4.58
C ALA A 256 -5.22 -16.80 -3.05
N GLY A 257 -4.12 -16.33 -2.44
CA GLY A 257 -4.00 -16.09 -1.01
C GLY A 257 -3.41 -17.25 -0.19
N ASP A 258 -3.21 -18.43 -0.79
CA ASP A 258 -2.57 -19.56 -0.13
C ASP A 258 -1.08 -19.27 0.18
N PRO A 259 -0.49 -19.87 1.23
CA PRO A 259 0.95 -19.81 1.47
C PRO A 259 1.76 -20.13 0.21
N ALA A 260 2.72 -19.28 -0.14
CA ALA A 260 3.57 -19.54 -1.30
C ALA A 260 4.45 -20.78 -1.06
N PRO A 261 4.56 -21.71 -2.04
CA PRO A 261 5.52 -22.81 -1.96
C PRO A 261 6.94 -22.33 -1.65
N GLY A 262 7.61 -23.02 -0.73
CA GLY A 262 8.95 -22.66 -0.27
C GLY A 262 8.98 -21.52 0.75
N ASN A 263 7.85 -21.13 1.35
CA ASN A 263 7.87 -20.32 2.56
C ASN A 263 8.63 -21.04 3.69
N PRO A 264 9.33 -20.29 4.56
CA PRO A 264 10.02 -20.85 5.70
C PRO A 264 9.00 -21.43 6.71
N ASP A 265 9.42 -22.46 7.44
CA ASP A 265 8.70 -22.89 8.64
C ASP A 265 9.22 -22.09 9.83
N VAL A 266 8.44 -21.08 10.23
CA VAL A 266 8.72 -20.24 11.40
C VAL A 266 7.94 -20.71 12.64
N GLY A 267 7.25 -21.85 12.57
CA GLY A 267 6.48 -22.42 13.67
C GLY A 267 5.07 -21.85 13.90
N GLY A 268 4.63 -20.88 13.08
CA GLY A 268 3.30 -20.26 13.15
C GLY A 268 2.56 -20.23 11.81
N ASP A 269 2.03 -19.06 11.41
CA ASP A 269 1.27 -18.93 10.17
C ASP A 269 2.16 -19.19 8.93
N PRO A 270 1.81 -20.17 8.07
CA PRO A 270 2.67 -20.58 6.95
C PRO A 270 2.81 -19.52 5.85
N ARG A 271 2.03 -18.43 5.89
CA ARG A 271 2.15 -17.30 4.95
C ARG A 271 3.31 -16.37 5.32
N VAL A 272 3.81 -16.44 6.55
CA VAL A 272 4.90 -15.58 7.05
C VAL A 272 6.21 -15.91 6.32
N PHE A 273 6.81 -14.89 5.73
CA PHE A 273 8.14 -14.97 5.13
C PHE A 273 9.22 -14.45 6.08
N THR A 274 8.96 -13.32 6.75
CA THR A 274 9.80 -12.77 7.83
C THR A 274 8.93 -12.13 8.92
N TYR A 275 9.48 -11.99 10.11
CA TYR A 275 8.79 -11.47 11.30
C TYR A 275 9.69 -10.52 12.10
N GLY A 276 9.18 -9.94 13.19
CA GLY A 276 9.92 -8.95 13.97
C GLY A 276 9.96 -7.58 13.31
N HIS A 277 8.88 -7.18 12.62
CA HIS A 277 8.75 -5.88 11.97
C HIS A 277 7.80 -4.94 12.73
N ARG A 278 8.12 -3.66 12.76
CA ARG A 278 7.30 -2.58 13.32
C ARG A 278 6.24 -2.09 12.35
N ASN A 279 6.67 -1.51 11.23
CA ASN A 279 5.76 -0.93 10.23
C ASN A 279 6.45 -0.81 8.85
N PRO A 280 6.72 -1.93 8.16
CA PRO A 280 7.32 -1.93 6.84
C PRO A 280 6.33 -1.41 5.81
N GLN A 281 6.77 -0.52 4.91
CA GLN A 281 5.91 0.12 3.90
C GLN A 281 6.54 0.21 2.50
N GLY A 282 7.69 -0.43 2.30
CA GLY A 282 8.33 -0.60 0.99
C GLY A 282 8.93 -1.99 0.85
N LEU A 283 8.86 -2.51 -0.38
CA LEU A 283 9.51 -3.74 -0.79
C LEU A 283 10.13 -3.52 -2.18
N ALA A 284 11.37 -3.94 -2.37
CA ALA A 284 12.04 -3.89 -3.66
C ALA A 284 12.90 -5.13 -3.87
N TRP A 285 13.18 -5.46 -5.13
CA TRP A 285 14.05 -6.58 -5.50
C TRP A 285 15.28 -6.10 -6.22
N LEU A 286 16.45 -6.53 -5.77
CA LEU A 286 17.69 -6.42 -6.54
C LEU A 286 17.62 -7.34 -7.77
N PRO A 287 18.46 -7.13 -8.79
CA PRO A 287 18.47 -7.96 -10.00
C PRO A 287 18.78 -9.45 -9.73
N ASP A 288 19.51 -9.74 -8.66
CA ASP A 288 19.80 -11.10 -8.19
C ASP A 288 18.63 -11.77 -7.43
N GLY A 289 17.54 -11.03 -7.18
CA GLY A 289 16.36 -11.48 -6.45
C GLY A 289 16.42 -11.26 -4.94
N THR A 290 17.47 -10.62 -4.41
CA THR A 290 17.51 -10.17 -3.01
C THR A 290 16.37 -9.19 -2.75
N VAL A 291 15.62 -9.41 -1.67
CA VAL A 291 14.48 -8.57 -1.30
C VAL A 291 14.92 -7.57 -0.24
N ILE A 292 14.60 -6.30 -0.43
CA ILE A 292 14.84 -5.23 0.53
C ILE A 292 13.50 -4.70 1.02
N ALA A 293 13.37 -4.55 2.33
CA ALA A 293 12.27 -3.83 2.97
C ALA A 293 12.75 -2.48 3.48
N SER A 294 11.87 -1.48 3.40
CA SER A 294 12.05 -0.20 4.08
C SER A 294 11.00 -0.04 5.17
N GLU A 295 11.44 0.46 6.32
CA GLU A 295 10.66 0.34 7.55
C GLU A 295 10.74 1.57 8.46
N HIS A 296 9.59 1.94 9.02
CA HIS A 296 9.51 3.01 10.00
C HIS A 296 9.93 2.54 11.39
N GLY A 297 10.98 3.14 11.94
CA GLY A 297 11.45 2.86 13.29
C GLY A 297 10.76 3.71 14.38
N PRO A 298 11.08 3.46 15.66
CA PRO A 298 10.61 4.28 16.77
C PRO A 298 11.40 5.59 16.88
N THR A 299 10.73 6.72 16.62
CA THR A 299 11.31 8.08 16.80
C THR A 299 12.56 8.29 15.92
N GLY A 300 12.44 8.00 14.63
CA GLY A 300 13.60 7.77 13.76
C GLY A 300 13.91 6.28 13.79
N ARG A 301 15.19 5.92 13.77
CA ARG A 301 15.67 4.52 13.68
C ARG A 301 15.00 3.77 12.54
N ASP A 302 14.63 4.52 11.50
CA ASP A 302 14.11 3.97 10.27
C ASP A 302 15.16 3.07 9.63
N GLU A 303 14.71 1.98 9.03
CA GLU A 303 15.59 0.91 8.58
C GLU A 303 15.44 0.58 7.09
N LEU A 304 16.54 0.11 6.51
CA LEU A 304 16.53 -0.73 5.32
C LEU A 304 16.98 -2.13 5.71
N ASN A 305 16.21 -3.14 5.34
CA ASN A 305 16.39 -4.52 5.78
C ASN A 305 16.54 -5.46 4.59
N ARG A 306 17.60 -6.28 4.59
CA ARG A 306 17.79 -7.36 3.61
C ARG A 306 17.03 -8.61 4.06
N LEU A 307 15.91 -8.90 3.40
CA LEU A 307 15.04 -9.99 3.82
C LEU A 307 15.64 -11.36 3.50
N VAL A 308 15.73 -12.19 4.53
CA VAL A 308 16.12 -13.60 4.47
C VAL A 308 14.94 -14.43 4.98
N ALA A 309 14.56 -15.48 4.25
CA ALA A 309 13.44 -16.34 4.61
C ALA A 309 13.57 -16.87 6.04
N GLY A 310 12.54 -16.63 6.86
CA GLY A 310 12.46 -17.05 8.25
C GLY A 310 13.20 -16.13 9.22
N GLY A 311 13.77 -15.02 8.74
CA GLY A 311 14.52 -14.09 9.58
C GLY A 311 13.63 -13.28 10.51
N ASP A 312 14.13 -13.09 11.73
CA ASP A 312 13.64 -12.17 12.76
C ASP A 312 14.34 -10.81 12.62
N TYR A 313 13.59 -9.71 12.51
CA TYR A 313 14.13 -8.35 12.42
C TYR A 313 14.11 -7.61 13.77
N GLY A 314 13.84 -8.33 14.86
CA GLY A 314 14.17 -7.92 16.22
C GLY A 314 13.19 -6.97 16.89
N TRP A 315 12.20 -6.39 16.19
CA TRP A 315 11.17 -5.58 16.83
C TRP A 315 10.27 -6.45 17.75
N PRO A 316 9.97 -6.01 18.99
CA PRO A 316 10.20 -4.68 19.55
C PRO A 316 11.47 -4.52 20.40
N ASP A 317 12.19 -5.60 20.66
CA ASP A 317 13.30 -5.65 21.62
C ASP A 317 14.59 -5.02 21.09
N THR A 318 14.75 -4.98 19.76
CA THR A 318 15.99 -4.57 19.09
C THR A 318 15.71 -3.39 18.16
N ARG A 319 16.31 -2.23 18.44
CA ARG A 319 16.00 -0.97 17.73
C ARG A 319 17.23 -0.14 17.42
N GLU A 320 18.24 -0.21 18.29
CA GLU A 320 19.47 0.58 18.17
C GLU A 320 20.73 -0.24 18.40
N HIS A 321 21.87 0.36 18.07
CA HIS A 321 23.19 -0.27 18.10
C HIS A 321 23.45 -1.15 19.34
N ALA A 322 23.26 -0.61 20.55
CA ALA A 322 23.54 -1.37 21.77
C ALA A 322 22.66 -2.62 21.89
N GLU A 323 21.39 -2.52 21.51
CA GLU A 323 20.44 -3.63 21.56
C GLU A 323 20.80 -4.69 20.51
N TYR A 324 21.22 -4.30 19.30
CA TYR A 324 21.68 -5.25 18.27
C TYR A 324 22.99 -5.97 18.62
N LEU A 325 23.83 -5.39 19.49
CA LEU A 325 25.01 -6.06 20.01
C LEU A 325 24.69 -7.06 21.12
N ASP A 326 23.62 -6.81 21.89
CA ASP A 326 23.19 -7.63 23.01
C ASP A 326 22.14 -8.70 22.62
N ALA A 327 21.52 -8.57 21.44
CA ALA A 327 20.51 -9.47 20.92
C ALA A 327 21.05 -10.86 20.55
N ASP A 328 20.14 -11.81 20.34
CA ASP A 328 20.48 -13.11 19.79
C ASP A 328 21.19 -12.93 18.42
N PRO A 329 22.31 -13.62 18.15
CA PRO A 329 23.00 -13.54 16.86
C PRO A 329 22.15 -13.89 15.63
N GLU A 330 21.02 -14.59 15.80
CA GLU A 330 20.07 -14.89 14.73
C GLU A 330 19.19 -13.68 14.34
N VAL A 331 19.07 -12.66 15.21
CA VAL A 331 18.39 -11.41 14.88
C VAL A 331 19.10 -10.73 13.71
N ARG A 332 18.33 -10.45 12.66
CA ARG A 332 18.80 -9.86 11.42
C ARG A 332 19.06 -8.38 11.64
N ARG A 333 20.27 -7.96 11.29
CA ARG A 333 20.70 -6.56 11.37
C ARG A 333 20.23 -5.79 10.14
N PRO A 334 19.97 -4.48 10.28
CA PRO A 334 19.61 -3.65 9.14
C PRO A 334 20.84 -3.32 8.29
N LEU A 335 20.61 -3.08 7.00
CA LEU A 335 21.59 -2.48 6.07
C LEU A 335 21.84 -1.00 6.39
N ALA A 336 20.80 -0.32 6.88
CA ALA A 336 20.86 1.06 7.31
C ALA A 336 19.90 1.27 8.47
N ASN A 337 20.31 2.02 9.49
CA ASN A 337 19.45 2.47 10.58
C ASN A 337 19.78 3.95 10.87
N THR A 338 18.78 4.81 10.71
CA THR A 338 18.95 6.28 10.78
C THR A 338 19.25 6.82 12.18
N GLY A 339 19.19 5.99 13.22
CA GLY A 339 19.33 6.42 14.60
C GLY A 339 18.28 7.47 14.99
N ASN A 340 18.54 8.25 16.04
CA ASN A 340 17.51 9.08 16.68
C ASN A 340 17.30 10.46 16.03
N ALA A 341 18.09 10.79 15.01
CA ALA A 341 18.07 12.10 14.37
C ALA A 341 17.54 11.98 12.94
N GLY A 342 16.67 12.91 12.52
CA GLY A 342 16.40 13.13 11.10
C GLY A 342 15.59 12.04 10.36
N GLY A 343 14.81 11.23 11.08
CA GLY A 343 14.05 10.09 10.53
C GLY A 343 13.42 10.34 9.15
N TRP A 344 13.77 9.45 8.22
CA TRP A 344 13.29 9.37 6.85
C TRP A 344 11.77 9.23 6.77
N ALA A 345 11.20 8.40 7.67
CA ALA A 345 9.88 7.81 7.54
C ALA A 345 9.70 7.18 6.14
N PRO A 346 10.47 6.11 5.84
CA PRO A 346 10.57 5.53 4.50
C PRO A 346 9.29 4.81 4.12
N SER A 347 9.04 4.75 2.82
CA SER A 347 7.77 4.30 2.28
C SER A 347 7.95 3.40 1.06
N GLY A 348 7.17 3.60 0.01
CA GLY A 348 7.29 2.79 -1.18
C GLY A 348 8.69 2.86 -1.77
N SER A 349 9.20 1.69 -2.16
CA SER A 349 10.59 1.48 -2.57
C SER A 349 10.63 0.77 -3.91
N LEU A 350 11.60 1.13 -4.74
CA LEU A 350 11.84 0.57 -6.07
C LEU A 350 13.33 0.40 -6.28
N PHE A 351 13.79 -0.75 -6.78
CA PHE A 351 15.12 -0.85 -7.34
C PHE A 351 15.06 -0.52 -8.83
N TYR A 352 15.61 0.63 -9.22
CA TYR A 352 15.40 1.15 -10.57
C TYR A 352 16.36 0.52 -11.59
N THR A 353 15.83 -0.06 -12.65
CA THR A 353 16.63 -0.70 -13.72
C THR A 353 16.48 -0.02 -15.07
N GLY A 354 15.59 0.97 -15.18
CA GLY A 354 15.31 1.70 -16.41
C GLY A 354 16.44 2.62 -16.88
N ASP A 355 16.36 3.03 -18.15
CA ASP A 355 17.34 3.91 -18.79
C ASP A 355 16.86 5.36 -18.91
N ALA A 356 15.62 5.67 -18.50
CA ALA A 356 15.06 7.02 -18.66
C ALA A 356 15.72 8.05 -17.73
N VAL A 357 16.22 7.61 -16.56
CA VAL A 357 16.99 8.44 -15.63
C VAL A 357 18.31 7.72 -15.28
N PRO A 358 19.32 7.74 -16.17
CA PRO A 358 20.51 6.89 -16.03
C PRO A 358 21.28 7.05 -14.72
N SER A 359 21.29 8.24 -14.12
CA SER A 359 21.95 8.50 -12.82
C SER A 359 21.37 7.70 -11.66
N LEU A 360 20.11 7.25 -11.77
CA LEU A 360 19.39 6.50 -10.76
C LEU A 360 19.43 4.97 -10.99
N ARG A 361 19.92 4.52 -12.13
CA ARG A 361 19.93 3.10 -12.49
C ARG A 361 20.78 2.28 -11.52
N ASN A 362 20.33 1.08 -11.18
CA ASN A 362 20.92 0.17 -10.19
C ASN A 362 21.01 0.76 -8.77
N ARG A 363 19.97 1.52 -8.38
CA ARG A 363 19.85 2.08 -7.04
C ARG A 363 18.46 1.81 -6.47
N LEU A 364 18.41 1.70 -5.15
CA LEU A 364 17.17 1.63 -4.40
C LEU A 364 16.64 3.05 -4.18
N LEU A 365 15.47 3.34 -4.74
CA LEU A 365 14.73 4.58 -4.58
C LEU A 365 13.67 4.37 -3.50
N THR A 366 13.59 5.25 -2.51
CA THR A 366 12.60 5.14 -1.42
C THR A 366 11.98 6.50 -1.12
N GLY A 367 10.65 6.54 -0.98
CA GLY A 367 9.94 7.77 -0.65
C GLY A 367 10.19 8.16 0.81
N GLY A 368 10.67 9.37 1.06
CA GLY A 368 10.77 9.94 2.39
C GLY A 368 9.52 10.76 2.72
N LEU A 369 8.70 10.27 3.64
CA LEU A 369 7.51 10.99 4.09
C LEU A 369 7.90 12.19 4.95
N LYS A 370 8.30 11.95 6.19
CA LYS A 370 8.73 13.01 7.12
C LYS A 370 9.99 13.71 6.61
N GLY A 371 10.87 12.96 5.93
CA GLY A 371 12.08 13.53 5.32
C GLY A 371 11.82 14.44 4.12
N GLN A 372 10.61 14.48 3.55
CA GLN A 372 10.23 15.28 2.39
C GLN A 372 11.22 15.22 1.22
N LYS A 373 11.67 14.01 0.86
CA LYS A 373 12.74 13.79 -0.10
C LYS A 373 12.63 12.44 -0.78
N LEU A 374 13.29 12.29 -1.93
CA LEU A 374 13.58 11.00 -2.52
C LEU A 374 14.91 10.49 -1.97
N LEU A 375 14.90 9.36 -1.28
CA LEU A 375 16.10 8.68 -0.82
C LEU A 375 16.63 7.82 -1.96
N VAL A 376 17.91 7.98 -2.29
CA VAL A 376 18.59 7.24 -3.35
C VAL A 376 19.75 6.47 -2.74
N THR A 377 19.52 5.19 -2.46
CA THR A 377 20.46 4.32 -1.78
C THR A 377 21.18 3.41 -2.78
N THR A 378 22.51 3.44 -2.72
CA THR A 378 23.37 2.48 -3.40
C THR A 378 23.71 1.37 -2.43
N LEU A 379 23.36 0.13 -2.79
CA LEU A 379 23.77 -1.04 -2.05
C LEU A 379 25.02 -1.60 -2.71
N THR A 380 26.19 -1.37 -2.10
CA THR A 380 27.48 -1.77 -2.67
C THR A 380 27.94 -3.08 -2.03
N PRO A 381 28.15 -4.16 -2.80
CA PRO A 381 28.66 -5.41 -2.25
C PRO A 381 29.99 -5.22 -1.52
N ALA A 382 30.24 -6.01 -0.48
CA ALA A 382 31.48 -5.95 0.29
C ALA A 382 32.74 -6.01 -0.61
N GLY A 383 33.63 -5.03 -0.45
CA GLY A 383 34.89 -4.94 -1.19
C GLY A 383 34.80 -4.29 -2.58
N ALA A 384 33.62 -3.86 -3.03
CA ALA A 384 33.47 -3.03 -4.22
C ALA A 384 33.64 -1.54 -3.89
N ASP A 385 33.92 -0.73 -4.92
CA ASP A 385 34.10 0.71 -4.78
C ASP A 385 32.75 1.40 -4.47
N LEU A 386 32.73 2.20 -3.41
CA LEU A 386 31.56 2.99 -3.03
C LEU A 386 31.38 4.19 -3.98
N PRO A 387 30.14 4.66 -4.20
CA PRO A 387 29.93 5.99 -4.77
C PRO A 387 30.45 7.08 -3.82
N PRO A 388 30.62 8.33 -4.31
CA PRO A 388 31.04 9.45 -3.47
C PRO A 388 30.15 9.62 -2.22
N GLY A 389 30.77 9.82 -1.06
CA GLY A 389 30.10 9.95 0.24
C GLY A 389 30.03 11.37 0.80
N ASP A 390 30.62 12.37 0.14
CA ASP A 390 30.74 13.74 0.68
C ASP A 390 29.37 14.42 0.89
N ASP A 391 28.36 14.03 0.10
CA ASP A 391 26.98 14.49 0.14
C ASP A 391 25.98 13.37 0.49
N ALA A 392 26.46 12.30 1.10
CA ALA A 392 25.68 11.10 1.42
C ALA A 392 25.82 10.67 2.89
N GLU A 393 24.86 9.87 3.35
CA GLU A 393 25.01 9.08 4.56
C GLU A 393 25.50 7.67 4.18
N VAL A 394 26.64 7.27 4.73
CA VAL A 394 27.21 5.93 4.56
C VAL A 394 26.94 5.10 5.80
N TYR A 395 26.38 3.92 5.60
CA TYR A 395 26.03 2.96 6.65
C TYR A 395 27.01 1.78 6.59
N ASP A 396 28.12 1.90 7.32
CA ASP A 396 29.25 0.95 7.33
C ASP A 396 29.68 0.53 8.75
N ALA A 397 28.81 0.74 9.75
CA ALA A 397 29.10 0.37 11.11
C ALA A 397 29.22 -1.16 11.25
N ASP A 398 30.07 -1.63 12.17
CA ASP A 398 30.35 -3.06 12.38
C ASP A 398 29.14 -3.89 12.87
N TRP A 399 28.06 -3.21 13.24
CA TRP A 399 26.81 -3.83 13.68
C TRP A 399 25.70 -3.86 12.61
N THR A 400 25.90 -3.26 11.43
CA THR A 400 24.95 -3.39 10.31
C THR A 400 25.14 -4.71 9.55
N ASP A 401 24.17 -5.11 8.71
CA ASP A 401 24.33 -6.27 7.82
C ASP A 401 25.49 -6.04 6.84
N ASP A 402 26.39 -7.01 6.74
CA ASP A 402 27.67 -6.89 6.04
C ASP A 402 27.62 -7.31 4.56
N ALA A 403 26.45 -7.73 4.06
CA ALA A 403 26.30 -8.12 2.66
C ALA A 403 26.47 -6.93 1.71
N TYR A 404 26.03 -5.74 2.12
CA TYR A 404 26.16 -4.51 1.37
C TYR A 404 26.44 -3.33 2.29
N THR A 405 27.30 -2.41 1.85
CA THR A 405 27.36 -1.06 2.41
C THR A 405 26.32 -0.20 1.72
N ALA A 406 25.43 0.42 2.51
CA ALA A 406 24.42 1.34 1.99
C ALA A 406 24.96 2.78 1.98
N THR A 407 24.97 3.42 0.81
CA THR A 407 25.26 4.86 0.68
C THR A 407 24.03 5.58 0.17
N THR A 408 23.47 6.47 0.99
CA THR A 408 22.17 7.12 0.73
C THR A 408 22.34 8.61 0.46
N HIS A 409 21.96 9.02 -0.76
CA HIS A 409 21.84 10.40 -1.19
C HIS A 409 20.38 10.88 -1.07
N SER A 410 20.20 12.19 -1.04
CA SER A 410 18.88 12.83 -1.03
C SER A 410 18.67 13.66 -2.30
N LEU A 411 17.58 13.41 -3.02
CA LEU A 411 17.13 14.20 -4.16
C LEU A 411 15.72 14.75 -3.91
N LEU A 412 15.30 15.74 -4.69
CA LEU A 412 13.97 16.36 -4.61
C LEU A 412 13.60 16.84 -3.19
N SER A 413 14.60 17.25 -2.41
CA SER A 413 14.41 17.63 -1.00
C SER A 413 13.59 18.91 -0.91
N ASP A 414 12.46 18.84 -0.21
CA ASP A 414 11.46 19.92 -0.04
C ASP A 414 10.85 20.45 -1.36
N GLU A 415 11.08 19.77 -2.48
CA GLU A 415 10.55 20.16 -3.79
C GLU A 415 9.09 19.74 -3.96
N LEU A 416 8.80 18.48 -3.63
CA LEU A 416 7.46 17.87 -3.72
C LEU A 416 6.79 17.67 -2.35
N GLY A 417 7.53 17.85 -1.26
CA GLY A 417 7.05 17.55 0.09
C GLY A 417 7.18 16.06 0.39
N ARG A 418 6.18 15.48 1.05
CA ARG A 418 6.16 14.08 1.49
C ARG A 418 6.02 13.16 0.27
N ILE A 419 7.01 12.32 -0.02
CA ILE A 419 6.96 11.34 -1.11
C ILE A 419 6.55 9.98 -0.56
N ARG A 420 5.50 9.37 -1.12
CA ARG A 420 4.87 8.13 -0.62
C ARG A 420 5.25 6.88 -1.38
N HIS A 421 5.32 6.94 -2.70
CA HIS A 421 5.67 5.81 -3.53
C HIS A 421 6.34 6.27 -4.82
N ILE A 422 7.20 5.39 -5.33
CA ILE A 422 7.94 5.49 -6.58
C ILE A 422 7.75 4.19 -7.33
N GLU A 423 7.40 4.27 -8.61
CA GLU A 423 7.18 3.10 -9.44
C GLU A 423 7.83 3.28 -10.82
N GLN A 424 8.33 2.18 -11.40
CA GLN A 424 8.87 2.17 -12.75
C GLN A 424 7.77 1.80 -13.75
N GLY A 425 7.54 2.68 -14.73
CA GLY A 425 6.66 2.39 -15.85
C GLY A 425 7.24 1.36 -16.83
N PRO A 426 6.39 0.72 -17.65
CA PRO A 426 6.86 -0.20 -18.72
C PRO A 426 7.70 0.51 -19.79
N ASP A 427 7.64 1.83 -19.86
CA ASP A 427 8.49 2.68 -20.71
C ASP A 427 9.86 2.98 -20.07
N GLY A 428 10.15 2.43 -18.89
CA GLY A 428 11.34 2.70 -18.10
C GLY A 428 11.33 4.05 -17.39
N GLY A 429 10.22 4.81 -17.46
CA GLY A 429 10.04 6.07 -16.75
C GLY A 429 9.84 5.87 -15.25
N LEU A 430 10.09 6.93 -14.47
CA LEU A 430 9.87 6.96 -13.04
C LEU A 430 8.66 7.81 -12.69
N TYR A 431 7.80 7.29 -11.83
CA TYR A 431 6.55 7.92 -11.42
C TYR A 431 6.51 8.03 -9.90
N LEU A 432 6.17 9.20 -9.37
CA LEU A 432 6.09 9.45 -7.92
C LEU A 432 4.70 9.93 -7.53
N ILE A 433 4.26 9.57 -6.33
CA ILE A 433 3.11 10.19 -5.68
C ILE A 433 3.49 10.87 -4.36
N THR A 434 2.85 12.00 -4.08
CA THR A 434 3.01 12.75 -2.83
C THR A 434 1.95 12.38 -1.79
N SER A 435 2.16 12.77 -0.53
CA SER A 435 1.19 12.54 0.57
C SER A 435 1.16 13.72 1.54
N ASN A 436 1.04 14.92 0.98
CA ASN A 436 0.99 16.19 1.69
C ASN A 436 -0.37 16.46 2.34
N ARG A 437 -1.44 15.84 1.84
CA ARG A 437 -2.80 15.97 2.40
C ARG A 437 -3.12 14.95 3.49
N ASP A 438 -2.12 14.20 3.97
CA ASP A 438 -2.29 13.22 5.06
C ASP A 438 -2.38 13.85 6.47
N GLY A 439 -2.38 15.19 6.54
CA GLY A 439 -2.44 15.97 7.77
C GLY A 439 -1.10 16.11 8.49
N ARG A 440 0.02 15.63 7.91
CA ARG A 440 1.34 15.61 8.56
C ARG A 440 2.43 16.42 7.84
N ALA A 441 2.10 17.07 6.74
CA ALA A 441 3.04 17.90 5.99
C ALA A 441 3.45 19.17 6.74
N GLY A 442 4.67 19.65 6.50
CA GLY A 442 5.21 20.88 7.05
C GLY A 442 5.72 21.80 5.93
N ASP A 443 6.40 22.89 6.31
CA ASP A 443 7.30 23.64 5.43
C ASP A 443 6.71 24.10 4.07
N GLY A 444 5.45 24.55 4.08
CA GLY A 444 4.77 25.09 2.89
C GLY A 444 3.93 24.06 2.12
N PHE A 445 3.73 22.88 2.70
CA PHE A 445 2.80 21.86 2.22
C PHE A 445 1.59 21.72 3.16
N PRO A 446 0.42 21.27 2.66
CA PRO A 446 0.13 21.02 1.24
C PRO A 446 0.03 22.30 0.42
N ARG A 447 0.36 22.18 -0.86
CA ARG A 447 0.12 23.20 -1.90
C ARG A 447 -1.27 22.99 -2.51
N GLU A 448 -1.78 24.00 -3.22
CA GLU A 448 -3.11 23.94 -3.86
C GLU A 448 -3.27 22.69 -4.74
N ARG A 449 -2.26 22.36 -5.55
CA ARG A 449 -2.27 21.21 -6.47
C ARG A 449 -2.10 19.83 -5.82
N ASP A 450 -1.72 19.76 -4.54
CA ASP A 450 -1.39 18.48 -3.91
C ASP A 450 -2.65 17.63 -3.72
N ASP A 451 -2.59 16.31 -3.57
CA ASP A 451 -1.43 15.50 -3.88
C ASP A 451 -1.31 15.25 -5.38
N VAL A 452 -0.09 14.94 -5.83
CA VAL A 452 0.21 14.82 -7.27
C VAL A 452 0.73 13.44 -7.62
N LEU A 453 0.44 12.99 -8.84
CA LEU A 453 1.24 12.00 -9.57
C LEU A 453 2.15 12.77 -10.51
N VAL A 454 3.47 12.56 -10.41
CA VAL A 454 4.45 13.19 -11.30
C VAL A 454 5.27 12.14 -12.04
N ARG A 455 5.73 12.48 -13.24
CA ARG A 455 6.82 11.78 -13.93
C ARG A 455 8.15 12.46 -13.58
N VAL A 456 9.20 11.68 -13.38
CA VAL A 456 10.56 12.19 -13.15
C VAL A 456 11.40 12.02 -14.41
N THR A 457 12.13 13.07 -14.76
CA THR A 457 13.04 13.12 -15.92
C THR A 457 14.37 13.76 -15.52
N PRO A 458 15.46 13.54 -16.26
CA PRO A 458 16.64 14.39 -16.14
C PRO A 458 16.27 15.83 -16.51
N ALA A 459 16.74 16.81 -15.75
CA ALA A 459 16.57 18.21 -16.09
C ALA A 459 17.39 18.56 -17.35
N GLU A 460 16.85 19.45 -18.21
CA GLU A 460 17.52 19.93 -19.44
C GLU A 460 18.74 20.83 -19.17
#